data_AF-A0A259PKS1-F1
#
_entry.id   AF-A0A259PKS1-F1
#
_cell.length_a   1.000
_cell.length_b   1.000
_cell.length_c   1.000
_cell.angle_alpha   90.00
_cell.angle_beta   90.00
_cell.angle_gamma   90.00
#
_symmetry.space_group_name_H-M   'P 1'
#
loop_
_entity.id
_entity.type
_entity.pdbx_description
1 polymer ?
#
loop_
_entity_poly.entity_id
_entity_poly.type
_entity_poly.pdbx_seq_one_letter_code
_entity_poly.pdbx_strand_id
1 'polypeptide(L)'
;TNSESMDGNTSGAIMTGSGTADPSLVNSSSPTNYTVPSGFVPPLGTGSAPSGQAPYTMTNASGNLADNGPSRLNLAKAAISNVINNYAGTLDFALEDFGTSNLTLYTTWVYYMSPNGSGFQFTNTATAQVVGSGNPFTVNNPCYGYTNSTTSTNVANNCSALDAYYNPGGVTTANSIANDLYMLVGDSSDEPSINDVLYDYPGNDPNIYINDGGTYAANQNLSNYGTAIVPPTSTPYTVFTLSNYNNGQIRVGYNKSLPGGGTVTGLTNAGFVPYSPEVMYVQRGFGYGANQSATGGNMAVGLQTAGSSPTSTSIQAVISAFAPALMPETNSTSTTEIKSAAGQSPIAGLLAQAKTYLTNHKSGSCQQQYVVLITDGLPTEDLSGKLWPPLGSAAAAGYGVTASFNSDGSLGTTNDQAATDTISALTALNTAGIKTYVIGLGAGVDPSVNPTAAKFLTAMAIAGGTNTYYSASSQNAINTALQSIAAQIYSASAISAPIPPVTITSGSLIYQVSTNPTPIAGHVQAYSVSATGQPSSSASWDAGGLMT
;
A
#
# COMPACT_ATOMS: atom_id res chain seq x y z
N THR A 1 -7.04 6.50 -0.80
CA THR A 1 -7.95 5.37 -0.93
C THR A 1 -7.62 4.45 -2.11
N ASN A 2 -6.40 4.41 -2.65
CA ASN A 2 -5.37 3.61 -1.96
C ASN A 2 -4.90 4.36 -0.71
N SER A 3 -5.44 3.95 0.44
CA SER A 3 -5.17 4.42 1.82
C SER A 3 -6.29 4.07 2.79
N GLU A 4 -7.47 3.65 2.33
CA GLU A 4 -8.54 3.24 3.27
C GLU A 4 -8.51 1.72 3.55
N SER A 5 -7.82 0.92 2.75
CA SER A 5 -7.37 -0.43 3.12
C SER A 5 -5.92 -0.37 3.59
N MET A 6 -5.68 -1.01 4.73
CA MET A 6 -4.68 -0.64 5.72
C MET A 6 -3.22 -0.64 5.22
N ASP A 7 -2.56 0.53 5.27
CA ASP A 7 -1.10 0.74 5.18
C ASP A 7 -0.35 0.29 6.45
N GLY A 8 -0.93 -0.66 7.16
CA GLY A 8 -0.47 -1.11 8.44
C GLY A 8 0.94 -1.71 8.42
N ASN A 9 1.40 -2.11 9.62
CA ASN A 9 2.56 -2.97 9.70
C ASN A 9 2.32 -4.24 8.87
N THR A 10 3.31 -5.12 8.79
CA THR A 10 3.24 -6.33 7.97
C THR A 10 2.20 -7.36 8.43
N SER A 11 1.24 -6.99 9.32
CA SER A 11 0.23 -7.84 9.95
C SER A 11 -1.12 -7.17 10.36
N GLY A 12 -1.35 -5.85 10.26
CA GLY A 12 -2.67 -5.23 10.63
C GLY A 12 -2.69 -3.69 10.58
N ALA A 13 -3.88 -3.02 10.61
CA ALA A 13 -3.99 -1.56 10.44
C ALA A 13 -3.29 -0.81 11.53
N ILE A 14 -2.23 -0.14 11.14
CA ILE A 14 -1.77 1.00 11.88
C ILE A 14 -1.49 2.09 10.85
N MET A 15 -2.32 3.12 10.88
CA MET A 15 -2.34 4.21 9.93
C MET A 15 -1.23 5.22 10.21
N THR A 16 -0.86 5.99 9.19
CA THR A 16 -0.25 7.32 9.34
C THR A 16 -0.97 8.08 10.46
N GLY A 17 -0.25 8.81 11.30
CA GLY A 17 -0.90 9.56 12.38
C GLY A 17 -1.30 8.75 13.60
N SER A 18 -0.97 7.45 13.68
CA SER A 18 -1.10 6.73 14.97
C SER A 18 -0.32 7.46 16.07
N GLY A 19 -0.89 7.47 17.26
CA GLY A 19 -0.40 8.22 18.41
C GLY A 19 -0.80 9.71 18.44
N THR A 20 -1.57 10.19 17.47
CA THR A 20 -2.05 11.60 17.46
C THR A 20 -3.50 11.77 17.90
N ALA A 21 -4.20 10.67 18.20
CA ALA A 21 -5.49 10.75 18.88
C ALA A 21 -5.34 11.39 20.28
N ASP A 22 -6.46 11.73 20.93
CA ASP A 22 -6.43 12.25 22.29
C ASP A 22 -5.62 11.29 23.19
N PRO A 23 -4.52 11.74 23.82
CA PRO A 23 -3.61 10.86 24.56
C PRO A 23 -4.26 10.23 25.80
N SER A 24 -5.41 10.75 26.24
CA SER A 24 -6.19 10.13 27.32
C SER A 24 -7.07 8.97 26.85
N LEU A 25 -7.22 8.75 25.55
CA LEU A 25 -7.87 7.57 24.96
C LEU A 25 -6.87 6.39 24.92
N VAL A 26 -6.39 6.03 26.12
CA VAL A 26 -5.25 5.13 26.35
C VAL A 26 -5.43 3.71 25.81
N ASN A 27 -6.69 3.28 25.63
CA ASN A 27 -7.06 1.97 25.11
C ASN A 27 -7.60 2.03 23.68
N SER A 28 -7.39 3.13 22.97
CA SER A 28 -7.56 3.10 21.52
C SER A 28 -6.50 2.21 20.88
N SER A 29 -6.84 1.70 19.70
CA SER A 29 -5.87 1.11 18.77
C SER A 29 -4.95 2.16 18.10
N SER A 30 -4.61 3.24 18.80
CA SER A 30 -3.69 4.30 18.38
C SER A 30 -2.45 4.35 19.27
N PRO A 31 -1.59 3.31 19.22
CA PRO A 31 -0.38 3.31 20.02
C PRO A 31 0.51 4.51 19.68
N THR A 32 1.07 5.14 20.71
CA THR A 32 2.07 6.20 20.53
C THR A 32 3.37 5.67 19.97
N ASN A 33 3.83 4.53 20.50
CA ASN A 33 5.12 3.92 20.17
C ASN A 33 4.95 2.49 19.61
N TYR A 34 5.94 2.05 18.85
CA TYR A 34 6.08 0.66 18.40
C TYR A 34 7.47 0.12 18.66
N THR A 35 7.56 -1.21 18.74
CA THR A 35 8.84 -1.92 18.68
C THR A 35 9.38 -1.87 17.26
N VAL A 36 10.57 -1.30 17.08
CA VAL A 36 11.15 -1.12 15.74
C VAL A 36 11.45 -2.50 15.12
N PRO A 37 10.82 -2.85 13.97
CA PRO A 37 11.08 -4.12 13.32
C PRO A 37 12.53 -4.25 12.85
N SER A 38 13.04 -5.48 12.82
CA SER A 38 14.39 -5.72 12.31
C SER A 38 14.54 -5.24 10.86
N GLY A 39 15.64 -4.54 10.59
CA GLY A 39 15.95 -3.98 9.27
C GLY A 39 15.21 -2.69 8.93
N PHE A 40 14.23 -2.26 9.72
CA PHE A 40 13.56 -0.98 9.56
C PHE A 40 14.26 0.12 10.35
N VAL A 41 14.41 1.29 9.72
CA VAL A 41 14.93 2.50 10.36
C VAL A 41 13.81 3.54 10.34
N PRO A 42 13.34 4.01 11.51
CA PRO A 42 12.31 5.05 11.59
C PRO A 42 12.77 6.32 10.83
N PRO A 43 11.99 6.84 9.86
CA PRO A 43 12.42 7.93 8.99
C PRO A 43 12.83 9.22 9.72
N LEU A 44 12.26 9.48 10.89
CA LEU A 44 12.53 10.65 11.73
C LEU A 44 13.29 10.29 13.02
N GLY A 45 13.66 9.02 13.21
CA GLY A 45 14.40 8.52 14.38
C GLY A 45 13.51 8.02 15.52
N THR A 46 14.10 7.79 16.69
CA THR A 46 13.44 7.17 17.85
C THR A 46 12.86 8.16 18.85
N GLY A 47 13.13 9.46 18.71
CA GLY A 47 12.68 10.48 19.65
C GLY A 47 12.98 10.13 21.11
N SER A 48 12.00 10.36 22.00
CA SER A 48 12.05 10.02 23.43
C SER A 48 11.46 8.64 23.75
N ALA A 49 11.23 7.79 22.75
CA ALA A 49 10.65 6.46 22.99
C ALA A 49 11.63 5.55 23.77
N PRO A 50 11.13 4.53 24.49
CA PRO A 50 11.98 3.55 25.16
C PRO A 50 12.97 2.87 24.20
N SER A 51 14.05 2.31 24.73
CA SER A 51 15.05 1.59 23.94
C SER A 51 14.39 0.48 23.09
N GLY A 52 14.74 0.41 21.81
CA GLY A 52 14.14 -0.52 20.85
C GLY A 52 12.78 -0.10 20.30
N GLN A 53 12.27 1.07 20.71
CA GLN A 53 11.00 1.62 20.23
C GLN A 53 11.17 2.97 19.51
N ALA A 54 10.15 3.34 18.74
CA ALA A 54 10.03 4.66 18.14
C ALA A 54 8.55 5.10 18.14
N PRO A 55 8.25 6.41 18.13
CA PRO A 55 6.89 6.89 17.98
C PRO A 55 6.37 6.63 16.56
N TYR A 56 5.09 6.28 16.42
CA TYR A 56 4.46 6.15 15.10
C TYR A 56 4.41 7.46 14.33
N THR A 57 4.21 8.58 15.03
CA THR A 57 4.14 9.91 14.42
C THR A 57 5.09 10.86 15.16
N MET A 58 5.83 11.66 14.43
CA MET A 58 6.72 12.68 15.01
C MET A 58 6.60 14.01 14.26
N THR A 59 6.82 15.10 14.99
CA THR A 59 6.94 16.43 14.38
C THR A 59 8.26 16.52 13.61
N ASN A 60 8.19 16.81 12.32
CA ASN A 60 9.38 17.02 11.48
C ASN A 60 9.98 18.42 11.70
N ALA A 61 11.12 18.69 11.05
CA ALA A 61 11.83 19.97 11.16
C ALA A 61 11.01 21.20 10.72
N SER A 62 9.97 21.00 9.90
CA SER A 62 9.07 22.05 9.41
C SER A 62 7.83 22.24 10.30
N GLY A 63 7.71 21.50 11.40
CA GLY A 63 6.58 21.61 12.34
C GLY A 63 5.36 20.77 11.97
N ASN A 64 5.42 19.96 10.90
CA ASN A 64 4.32 19.07 10.52
C ASN A 64 4.44 17.74 11.25
N LEU A 65 3.32 17.12 11.60
CA LEU A 65 3.31 15.73 12.03
C LEU A 65 3.61 14.84 10.82
N ALA A 66 4.50 13.86 10.97
CA ALA A 66 4.85 12.93 9.92
C ALA A 66 4.89 11.49 10.39
N ASP A 67 4.52 10.58 9.49
CA ASP A 67 4.59 9.14 9.68
C ASP A 67 6.04 8.70 9.88
N ASN A 68 6.31 8.20 11.08
CA ASN A 68 7.58 7.63 11.49
C ASN A 68 7.47 6.10 11.69
N GLY A 69 6.31 5.52 11.40
CA GLY A 69 6.02 4.11 11.55
C GLY A 69 6.48 3.26 10.37
N PRO A 70 6.47 1.92 10.53
CA PRO A 70 6.78 0.96 9.47
C PRO A 70 5.56 0.74 8.55
N SER A 71 4.94 1.83 8.08
CA SER A 71 3.85 1.77 7.11
C SER A 71 4.35 1.18 5.78
N ARG A 72 3.48 0.54 5.00
CA ARG A 72 3.86 0.00 3.68
C ARG A 72 4.50 1.08 2.79
N LEU A 73 3.98 2.30 2.85
CA LEU A 73 4.53 3.43 2.11
C LEU A 73 5.95 3.79 2.57
N ASN A 74 6.22 3.86 3.88
CA ASN A 74 7.57 4.10 4.39
C ASN A 74 8.53 2.95 4.05
N LEU A 75 8.08 1.70 4.13
CA LEU A 75 8.88 0.54 3.73
C LEU A 75 9.28 0.62 2.25
N ALA A 76 8.32 0.95 1.38
CA ALA A 76 8.54 1.14 -0.05
C ALA A 76 9.47 2.32 -0.33
N LYS A 77 9.24 3.50 0.29
CA LYS A 77 10.07 4.70 0.12
C LYS A 77 11.52 4.45 0.53
N ALA A 78 11.74 3.79 1.66
CA ALA A 78 13.08 3.41 2.11
C ALA A 78 13.77 2.46 1.13
N ALA A 79 13.04 1.47 0.61
CA ALA A 79 13.59 0.50 -0.32
C ALA A 79 13.88 1.08 -1.72
N ILE A 80 13.01 1.98 -2.20
CA ILE A 80 13.23 2.77 -3.43
C ILE A 80 14.46 3.66 -3.27
N SER A 81 14.58 4.36 -2.13
CA SER A 81 15.77 5.17 -1.83
C SER A 81 17.05 4.32 -1.84
N ASN A 82 17.01 3.13 -1.23
CA ASN A 82 18.15 2.22 -1.20
C ASN A 82 18.56 1.74 -2.59
N VAL A 83 17.61 1.35 -3.46
CA VAL A 83 17.97 0.86 -4.81
C VAL A 83 18.52 1.99 -5.68
N ILE A 84 17.94 3.21 -5.59
CA ILE A 84 18.46 4.38 -6.33
C ILE A 84 19.88 4.71 -5.88
N ASN A 85 20.15 4.75 -4.57
CA ASN A 85 21.49 5.00 -4.05
C ASN A 85 22.54 4.01 -4.57
N ASN A 86 22.16 2.75 -4.79
CA ASN A 86 23.08 1.70 -5.23
C ASN A 86 23.23 1.60 -6.76
N TYR A 87 22.21 2.01 -7.51
CA TYR A 87 22.16 1.77 -8.96
C TYR A 87 22.05 3.03 -9.83
N ALA A 88 21.92 4.24 -9.26
CA ALA A 88 21.81 5.49 -10.03
C ALA A 88 23.01 5.77 -10.95
N GLY A 89 24.18 5.16 -10.70
CA GLY A 89 25.33 5.20 -11.60
C GLY A 89 25.28 4.18 -12.74
N THR A 90 24.22 3.39 -12.86
CA THR A 90 24.14 2.28 -13.83
C THR A 90 22.78 2.14 -14.50
N LEU A 91 21.72 2.64 -13.86
CA LEU A 91 20.34 2.60 -14.33
C LEU A 91 19.74 4.00 -14.25
N ASP A 92 18.87 4.31 -15.21
CA ASP A 92 18.01 5.49 -15.18
C ASP A 92 16.72 5.14 -14.43
N PHE A 93 16.21 6.06 -13.62
CA PHE A 93 15.03 5.83 -12.78
C PHE A 93 13.95 6.87 -13.05
N ALA A 94 12.69 6.46 -12.98
CA ALA A 94 11.53 7.33 -12.83
C ALA A 94 10.67 6.79 -11.68
N LEU A 95 9.82 7.64 -11.09
CA LEU A 95 8.88 7.25 -10.05
C LEU A 95 7.48 7.69 -10.43
N GLU A 96 6.55 6.75 -10.35
CA GLU A 96 5.14 6.94 -10.66
C GLU A 96 4.29 6.52 -9.45
N ASP A 97 3.24 7.28 -9.17
CA ASP A 97 2.18 6.94 -8.23
C ASP A 97 0.81 7.12 -8.88
N PHE A 98 -0.28 6.89 -8.13
CA PHE A 98 -1.62 7.08 -8.68
C PHE A 98 -1.88 8.56 -8.98
N GLY A 99 -2.50 8.83 -10.13
CA GLY A 99 -2.98 10.17 -10.45
C GLY A 99 -4.12 10.54 -9.52
N THR A 100 -3.91 11.51 -8.63
CA THR A 100 -4.90 11.95 -7.64
C THR A 100 -5.21 13.45 -7.72
N SER A 101 -6.38 13.85 -7.23
CA SER A 101 -6.84 15.23 -7.16
C SER A 101 -7.72 15.45 -5.92
N ASN A 102 -7.91 16.71 -5.50
CA ASN A 102 -8.72 17.05 -4.32
C ASN A 102 -8.25 16.39 -3.02
N LEU A 103 -6.93 16.31 -2.84
CA LEU A 103 -6.31 15.76 -1.65
C LEU A 103 -6.85 16.44 -0.37
N THR A 104 -7.43 15.65 0.51
CA THR A 104 -8.07 16.10 1.75
C THR A 104 -7.55 15.29 2.93
N LEU A 105 -7.26 15.98 4.04
CA LEU A 105 -6.89 15.36 5.30
C LEU A 105 -8.14 15.03 6.12
N TYR A 106 -8.22 13.80 6.59
CA TYR A 106 -9.31 13.27 7.41
C TYR A 106 -8.80 12.84 8.77
N THR A 107 -9.71 12.76 9.74
CA THR A 107 -9.50 11.99 10.96
C THR A 107 -9.93 10.55 10.70
N THR A 108 -9.28 9.60 11.37
CA THR A 108 -9.55 8.17 11.17
C THR A 108 -10.03 7.48 12.44
N TRP A 109 -10.85 6.44 12.29
CA TRP A 109 -11.38 5.61 13.39
C TRP A 109 -11.25 4.12 13.09
N VAL A 110 -10.90 3.33 14.11
CA VAL A 110 -11.23 1.89 14.11
C VAL A 110 -12.73 1.76 14.28
N TYR A 111 -13.30 0.69 13.73
CA TYR A 111 -14.61 0.24 14.16
C TYR A 111 -14.55 -1.18 14.72
N TYR A 112 -15.28 -1.39 15.80
CA TYR A 112 -15.56 -2.69 16.37
C TYR A 112 -17.02 -3.01 16.10
N MET A 113 -17.31 -4.27 15.80
CA MET A 113 -18.67 -4.78 15.62
C MET A 113 -19.05 -5.63 16.81
N SER A 114 -20.24 -5.41 17.35
CA SER A 114 -20.77 -6.21 18.45
C SER A 114 -21.03 -7.66 18.04
N PRO A 115 -21.07 -8.62 18.98
CA PRO A 115 -21.46 -9.99 18.70
C PRO A 115 -22.85 -10.08 18.04
N ASN A 116 -23.03 -11.03 17.12
CA ASN A 116 -24.32 -11.23 16.46
C ASN A 116 -25.45 -11.46 17.49
N GLY A 117 -26.55 -10.74 17.32
CA GLY A 117 -27.75 -10.87 18.17
C GLY A 117 -27.68 -10.17 19.52
N SER A 118 -26.61 -9.46 19.86
CA SER A 118 -26.52 -8.63 21.08
C SER A 118 -25.74 -7.33 20.85
N GLY A 119 -25.86 -6.37 21.77
CA GLY A 119 -24.93 -5.23 21.84
C GLY A 119 -23.56 -5.63 22.39
N PHE A 120 -22.69 -4.64 22.62
CA PHE A 120 -21.40 -4.87 23.27
C PHE A 120 -21.56 -5.37 24.71
N GLN A 121 -20.62 -6.21 25.14
CA GLN A 121 -20.50 -6.68 26.51
C GLN A 121 -19.13 -6.31 27.05
N PHE A 122 -19.06 -5.94 28.32
CA PHE A 122 -17.83 -5.55 28.99
C PHE A 122 -17.47 -6.59 30.06
N THR A 123 -16.18 -6.89 30.18
CA THR A 123 -15.69 -7.95 31.06
C THR A 123 -14.24 -7.71 31.50
N ASN A 124 -13.87 -8.33 32.60
CA ASN A 124 -12.49 -8.42 33.07
C ASN A 124 -11.79 -9.74 32.65
N THR A 125 -12.47 -10.61 31.91
CA THR A 125 -11.92 -11.88 31.41
C THR A 125 -11.60 -11.77 29.92
N ALA A 126 -10.33 -11.97 29.56
CA ALA A 126 -9.91 -11.97 28.17
C ALA A 126 -10.35 -13.25 27.44
N THR A 127 -10.81 -13.08 26.21
CA THR A 127 -11.08 -14.15 25.23
C THR A 127 -10.20 -13.93 24.02
N ALA A 128 -9.30 -14.88 23.74
CA ALA A 128 -8.40 -14.77 22.61
C ALA A 128 -9.16 -14.82 21.28
N GLN A 129 -8.70 -13.99 20.33
CA GLN A 129 -9.15 -14.05 18.95
C GLN A 129 -8.67 -15.36 18.32
N VAL A 130 -9.58 -16.06 17.66
CA VAL A 130 -9.27 -17.21 16.80
C VAL A 130 -9.64 -16.83 15.38
N VAL A 131 -8.65 -16.45 14.58
CA VAL A 131 -8.81 -16.00 13.19
C VAL A 131 -9.65 -17.01 12.40
N GLY A 132 -10.69 -16.51 11.72
CA GLY A 132 -11.58 -17.32 10.89
C GLY A 132 -12.60 -18.19 11.64
N SER A 133 -12.66 -18.13 12.97
CA SER A 133 -13.64 -18.90 13.75
C SER A 133 -15.04 -18.30 13.76
N GLY A 134 -15.17 -16.99 13.49
CA GLY A 134 -16.43 -16.25 13.65
C GLY A 134 -16.93 -16.15 15.10
N ASN A 135 -16.12 -16.57 16.07
CA ASN A 135 -16.45 -16.50 17.48
C ASN A 135 -16.11 -15.12 18.06
N PRO A 136 -16.93 -14.59 18.98
CA PRO A 136 -16.60 -13.36 19.68
C PRO A 136 -15.27 -13.45 20.45
N PHE A 137 -14.53 -12.35 20.48
CA PHE A 137 -13.25 -12.21 21.17
C PHE A 137 -13.19 -10.87 21.88
N THR A 138 -12.18 -10.68 22.75
CA THR A 138 -12.05 -9.43 23.50
C THR A 138 -11.00 -8.51 22.90
N VAL A 139 -11.33 -7.22 22.83
CA VAL A 139 -10.38 -6.11 22.64
C VAL A 139 -10.29 -5.28 23.91
N ASN A 140 -9.28 -4.41 24.02
CA ASN A 140 -9.19 -3.48 25.15
C ASN A 140 -10.42 -2.56 25.15
N ASN A 141 -11.02 -2.37 26.33
CA ASN A 141 -12.12 -1.44 26.47
C ASN A 141 -11.60 0.01 26.35
N PRO A 142 -12.03 0.78 25.33
CA PRO A 142 -11.56 2.14 25.12
C PRO A 142 -11.99 3.13 26.22
N CYS A 143 -13.01 2.78 27.02
CA CYS A 143 -13.51 3.58 28.14
C CYS A 143 -13.05 3.08 29.52
N TYR A 144 -12.17 2.08 29.59
CA TYR A 144 -11.64 1.63 30.88
C TYR A 144 -10.90 2.78 31.58
N GLY A 145 -11.25 3.03 32.84
CA GLY A 145 -10.66 4.10 33.65
C GLY A 145 -11.02 5.52 33.19
N TYR A 146 -12.07 5.74 32.41
CA TYR A 146 -12.41 7.08 31.91
C TYR A 146 -12.67 8.11 33.04
N THR A 147 -12.99 7.66 34.25
CA THR A 147 -13.21 8.50 35.44
C THR A 147 -11.92 9.02 36.08
N ASN A 148 -10.75 8.63 35.58
CA ASN A 148 -9.47 9.13 36.08
C ASN A 148 -9.34 10.64 35.83
N SER A 149 -8.72 11.36 36.76
CA SER A 149 -8.55 12.82 36.68
C SER A 149 -7.64 13.29 35.55
N THR A 150 -6.87 12.37 34.94
CA THR A 150 -6.01 12.63 33.78
C THR A 150 -6.74 12.44 32.46
N THR A 151 -7.97 11.94 32.46
CA THR A 151 -8.78 11.78 31.25
C THR A 151 -9.24 13.15 30.75
N SER A 152 -9.15 13.39 29.43
CA SER A 152 -9.64 14.64 28.86
C SER A 152 -11.15 14.77 29.03
N THR A 153 -11.64 16.00 29.14
CA THR A 153 -13.08 16.27 29.28
C THR A 153 -13.90 15.63 28.14
N ASN A 154 -13.37 15.64 26.91
CA ASN A 154 -14.07 15.09 25.75
C ASN A 154 -14.18 13.56 25.85
N VAL A 155 -13.08 12.86 26.13
CA VAL A 155 -13.09 11.40 26.30
C VAL A 155 -13.95 11.00 27.49
N ALA A 156 -13.84 11.70 28.62
CA ALA A 156 -14.63 11.44 29.81
C ALA A 156 -16.14 11.61 29.56
N ASN A 157 -16.55 12.67 28.85
CA ASN A 157 -17.96 12.90 28.52
C ASN A 157 -18.51 11.83 27.55
N ASN A 158 -17.75 11.49 26.52
CA ASN A 158 -18.15 10.48 25.55
C ASN A 158 -18.30 9.11 26.21
N CYS A 159 -17.32 8.70 27.01
CA CYS A 159 -17.38 7.45 27.75
C CYS A 159 -18.45 7.44 28.85
N SER A 160 -18.72 8.58 29.50
CA SER A 160 -19.83 8.66 30.45
C SER A 160 -21.19 8.49 29.79
N ALA A 161 -21.37 8.94 28.55
CA ALA A 161 -22.60 8.72 27.79
C ALA A 161 -22.78 7.23 27.45
N LEU A 162 -21.70 6.56 27.03
CA LEU A 162 -21.70 5.12 26.79
C LEU A 162 -21.95 4.31 28.07
N ASP A 163 -21.34 4.70 29.19
CA ASP A 163 -21.54 4.02 30.47
C ASP A 163 -23.02 4.07 30.91
N ALA A 164 -23.66 5.23 30.78
CA ALA A 164 -25.09 5.38 31.06
C ALA A 164 -25.97 4.55 30.10
N TYR A 165 -25.56 4.39 28.84
CA TYR A 165 -26.28 3.57 27.85
C TYR A 165 -26.21 2.07 28.19
N TYR A 166 -25.03 1.57 28.53
CA TYR A 166 -24.85 0.17 28.91
C TYR A 166 -25.31 -0.14 30.35
N ASN A 167 -25.46 0.88 31.19
CA ASN A 167 -25.97 0.77 32.57
C ASN A 167 -27.24 1.63 32.78
N PRO A 168 -28.37 1.32 32.12
CA PRO A 168 -29.59 2.13 32.17
C PRO A 168 -30.26 2.18 33.55
N GLY A 169 -29.90 1.25 34.46
CA GLY A 169 -30.32 1.27 35.87
C GLY A 169 -29.53 2.26 36.74
N GLY A 170 -28.58 3.00 36.16
CA GLY A 170 -27.67 3.91 36.84
C GLY A 170 -26.26 3.32 36.95
N VAL A 171 -25.26 4.21 36.84
CA VAL A 171 -23.84 3.88 36.97
C VAL A 171 -23.44 3.86 38.44
N THR A 172 -22.84 2.76 38.90
CA THR A 172 -22.23 2.63 40.22
C THR A 172 -20.82 2.06 40.10
N THR A 173 -20.09 2.00 41.21
CA THR A 173 -18.76 1.36 41.25
C THR A 173 -18.79 -0.12 40.91
N ALA A 174 -19.95 -0.80 40.98
CA ALA A 174 -20.07 -2.22 40.66
C ALA A 174 -20.60 -2.50 39.24
N ASN A 175 -21.18 -1.50 38.56
CA ASN A 175 -21.76 -1.63 37.22
C ASN A 175 -21.41 -0.38 36.38
N SER A 176 -20.13 -0.28 36.05
CA SER A 176 -19.60 0.79 35.20
C SER A 176 -18.64 0.17 34.22
N ILE A 177 -18.77 0.54 32.94
CA ILE A 177 -17.83 0.11 31.91
C ILE A 177 -16.42 0.63 32.20
N ALA A 178 -16.25 1.65 33.05
CA ALA A 178 -14.93 2.13 33.48
C ALA A 178 -14.10 1.05 34.21
N ASN A 179 -14.75 0.03 34.77
CA ASN A 179 -14.11 -1.00 35.60
C ASN A 179 -13.81 -2.30 34.86
N ASP A 180 -14.20 -2.42 33.60
CA ASP A 180 -13.98 -3.61 32.78
C ASP A 180 -12.81 -3.41 31.83
N LEU A 181 -11.80 -4.26 31.93
CA LEU A 181 -10.60 -4.19 31.09
C LEU A 181 -10.88 -4.39 29.60
N TYR A 182 -11.91 -5.17 29.28
CA TYR A 182 -12.15 -5.66 27.93
C TYR A 182 -13.58 -5.41 27.44
N MET A 183 -13.70 -5.27 26.13
CA MET A 183 -14.94 -5.24 25.38
C MET A 183 -15.02 -6.48 24.48
N LEU A 184 -16.11 -7.23 24.56
CA LEU A 184 -16.36 -8.38 23.71
C LEU A 184 -16.91 -7.92 22.35
N VAL A 185 -16.23 -8.31 21.28
CA VAL A 185 -16.54 -7.93 19.89
C VAL A 185 -16.81 -9.19 19.07
N GLY A 186 -17.67 -9.06 18.06
CA GLY A 186 -17.85 -10.09 17.05
C GLY A 186 -16.78 -10.03 15.96
N ASP A 187 -16.35 -8.81 15.61
CA ASP A 187 -15.38 -8.56 14.53
C ASP A 187 -14.78 -7.13 14.69
N SER A 188 -13.70 -6.83 13.99
CA SER A 188 -12.99 -5.54 14.03
C SER A 188 -12.47 -5.15 12.65
N SER A 189 -12.40 -3.85 12.39
CA SER A 189 -11.76 -3.34 11.18
C SER A 189 -10.27 -3.71 11.07
N ASP A 190 -9.63 -4.12 12.17
CA ASP A 190 -8.26 -4.65 12.21
C ASP A 190 -8.10 -6.09 11.74
N GLU A 191 -9.19 -6.84 11.65
CA GLU A 191 -9.12 -8.23 11.22
C GLU A 191 -8.56 -8.31 9.79
N PRO A 192 -7.62 -9.22 9.48
CA PRO A 192 -7.01 -9.31 8.14
C PRO A 192 -8.02 -9.50 7.00
N SER A 193 -9.18 -10.08 7.27
CA SER A 193 -10.26 -10.28 6.29
C SER A 193 -11.12 -9.05 6.01
N ILE A 194 -11.10 -8.06 6.90
CA ILE A 194 -11.81 -6.77 6.76
C ILE A 194 -10.83 -5.70 6.31
N ASN A 195 -9.75 -5.53 7.07
CA ASN A 195 -8.65 -4.64 6.79
C ASN A 195 -9.08 -3.22 6.35
N ASP A 196 -9.76 -2.51 7.25
CA ASP A 196 -10.47 -1.27 6.92
C ASP A 196 -10.35 -0.18 8.02
N VAL A 197 -10.70 1.06 7.67
CA VAL A 197 -10.66 2.22 8.55
C VAL A 197 -11.70 3.26 8.13
N LEU A 198 -12.42 3.83 9.09
CA LEU A 198 -13.38 4.90 8.82
C LEU A 198 -12.65 6.24 8.69
N TYR A 199 -13.07 7.04 7.71
CA TYR A 199 -12.62 8.42 7.49
C TYR A 199 -13.78 9.39 7.69
N ASP A 200 -13.54 10.49 8.41
CA ASP A 200 -14.44 11.65 8.43
C ASP A 200 -13.65 12.96 8.62
N TYR A 201 -14.27 14.10 8.32
CA TYR A 201 -13.64 15.40 8.45
C TYR A 201 -13.25 15.67 9.90
N PRO A 202 -12.09 16.30 10.14
CA PRO A 202 -11.67 16.65 11.49
C PRO A 202 -12.73 17.45 12.25
N GLY A 203 -13.13 16.95 13.41
CA GLY A 203 -14.10 17.59 14.30
C GLY A 203 -15.57 17.29 14.01
N ASN A 204 -15.89 16.49 13.00
CA ASN A 204 -17.28 16.05 12.76
C ASN A 204 -17.76 15.03 13.80
N ASP A 205 -16.88 14.09 14.13
CA ASP A 205 -17.22 12.93 14.97
C ASP A 205 -16.53 12.98 16.35
N PRO A 206 -17.16 12.42 17.39
CA PRO A 206 -16.55 12.25 18.70
C PRO A 206 -15.30 11.34 18.67
N ASN A 207 -14.41 11.48 19.66
CA ASN A 207 -13.25 10.58 19.82
C ASN A 207 -13.66 9.11 19.97
N ILE A 208 -14.84 8.88 20.53
CA ILE A 208 -15.46 7.57 20.67
C ILE A 208 -16.98 7.71 20.62
N TYR A 209 -17.62 6.87 19.83
CA TYR A 209 -19.08 6.79 19.73
C TYR A 209 -19.55 5.42 19.28
N ILE A 210 -20.82 5.11 19.52
CA ILE A 210 -21.49 3.93 18.99
C ILE A 210 -22.58 4.33 18.02
N ASN A 211 -22.85 3.47 17.05
CA ASN A 211 -24.04 3.49 16.22
C ASN A 211 -24.92 2.27 16.57
N ASP A 212 -26.20 2.50 16.82
CA ASP A 212 -27.15 1.52 17.33
C ASP A 212 -28.58 1.71 16.76
N GLY A 213 -29.57 1.05 17.36
CA GLY A 213 -30.98 1.28 17.06
C GLY A 213 -31.47 0.62 15.76
N GLY A 214 -30.70 -0.30 15.20
CA GLY A 214 -31.07 -1.12 14.04
C GLY A 214 -30.34 -0.70 12.76
N THR A 215 -29.69 -1.68 12.14
CA THR A 215 -28.91 -1.52 10.91
C THR A 215 -29.81 -1.59 9.67
N TYR A 216 -29.59 -0.75 8.68
CA TYR A 216 -30.38 -0.72 7.45
C TYR A 216 -29.59 -0.29 6.21
N ALA A 217 -30.14 -0.59 5.03
CA ALA A 217 -29.63 -0.09 3.75
C ALA A 217 -29.92 1.42 3.60
N ALA A 218 -28.87 2.24 3.63
CA ALA A 218 -28.98 3.69 3.80
C ALA A 218 -28.87 4.50 2.50
N ASN A 219 -28.77 3.85 1.34
CA ASN A 219 -28.73 4.57 0.07
C ASN A 219 -30.15 4.89 -0.43
N GLN A 220 -30.57 6.15 -0.27
CA GLN A 220 -31.89 6.65 -0.68
C GLN A 220 -32.16 6.54 -2.18
N ASN A 221 -31.13 6.37 -3.01
CA ASN A 221 -31.30 6.24 -4.47
C ASN A 221 -31.58 4.81 -4.93
N LEU A 222 -31.62 3.84 -4.00
CA LEU A 222 -31.88 2.43 -4.31
C LEU A 222 -33.26 2.00 -3.79
N SER A 223 -33.88 1.07 -4.51
CA SER A 223 -35.20 0.51 -4.15
C SER A 223 -35.18 -0.28 -2.83
N ASN A 224 -34.00 -0.69 -2.37
CA ASN A 224 -33.81 -1.39 -1.10
C ASN A 224 -33.57 -0.44 0.08
N TYR A 225 -33.66 0.89 -0.10
CA TYR A 225 -33.54 1.85 1.00
C TYR A 225 -34.47 1.51 2.17
N GLY A 226 -33.94 1.58 3.39
CA GLY A 226 -34.68 1.28 4.62
C GLY A 226 -34.86 -0.22 4.90
N THR A 227 -34.36 -1.11 4.04
CA THR A 227 -34.36 -2.56 4.30
C THR A 227 -33.47 -2.85 5.51
N ALA A 228 -34.04 -3.55 6.50
CA ALA A 228 -33.31 -3.95 7.70
C ALA A 228 -32.22 -4.98 7.38
N ILE A 229 -31.03 -4.77 7.95
CA ILE A 229 -29.90 -5.68 7.92
C ILE A 229 -29.79 -6.29 9.32
N VAL A 230 -30.07 -7.58 9.46
CA VAL A 230 -30.17 -8.29 10.74
C VAL A 230 -29.23 -9.49 10.71
N PRO A 231 -27.96 -9.31 11.09
CA PRO A 231 -26.97 -10.38 11.05
C PRO A 231 -27.32 -11.52 12.04
N PRO A 232 -27.06 -12.79 11.70
CA PRO A 232 -26.47 -13.27 10.43
C PRO A 232 -27.52 -13.52 9.34
N THR A 233 -28.82 -13.28 9.59
CA THR A 233 -29.93 -13.65 8.69
C THR A 233 -30.01 -12.80 7.42
N SER A 234 -29.64 -11.52 7.51
CA SER A 234 -29.39 -10.65 6.36
C SER A 234 -28.13 -9.84 6.60
N THR A 235 -27.35 -9.68 5.54
CA THR A 235 -26.09 -8.92 5.51
C THR A 235 -26.14 -7.94 4.32
N PRO A 236 -25.23 -6.95 4.25
CA PRO A 236 -25.12 -6.10 3.07
C PRO A 236 -25.00 -6.90 1.76
N TYR A 237 -24.34 -8.06 1.80
CA TYR A 237 -24.16 -8.95 0.66
C TYR A 237 -25.46 -9.59 0.13
N THR A 238 -26.47 -9.72 0.98
CA THR A 238 -27.80 -10.23 0.59
C THR A 238 -28.77 -9.12 0.19
N VAL A 239 -28.51 -7.89 0.63
CA VAL A 239 -29.38 -6.73 0.42
C VAL A 239 -28.96 -5.92 -0.80
N PHE A 240 -27.67 -5.86 -1.09
CA PHE A 240 -27.11 -5.17 -2.26
C PHE A 240 -26.55 -6.16 -3.28
N THR A 241 -26.52 -5.74 -4.54
CA THR A 241 -25.93 -6.52 -5.64
C THR A 241 -24.48 -6.10 -5.90
N LEU A 242 -23.71 -6.95 -6.60
CA LEU A 242 -22.39 -6.56 -7.13
C LEU A 242 -22.48 -5.30 -8.01
N SER A 243 -23.55 -5.13 -8.78
CA SER A 243 -23.78 -3.90 -9.56
C SER A 243 -23.91 -2.66 -8.66
N ASN A 244 -24.57 -2.76 -7.50
CA ASN A 244 -24.60 -1.65 -6.55
C ASN A 244 -23.20 -1.34 -6.01
N TYR A 245 -22.39 -2.38 -5.75
CA TYR A 245 -20.99 -2.20 -5.36
C TYR A 245 -20.20 -1.48 -6.45
N ASN A 246 -20.28 -1.96 -7.70
CA ASN A 246 -19.56 -1.39 -8.83
C ASN A 246 -19.88 0.09 -9.05
N ASN A 247 -21.09 0.52 -8.70
CA ASN A 247 -21.53 1.91 -8.81
C ASN A 247 -21.24 2.76 -7.55
N GLY A 248 -20.54 2.23 -6.53
CA GLY A 248 -20.26 2.96 -5.29
C GLY A 248 -21.51 3.26 -4.46
N GLN A 249 -22.52 2.40 -4.56
CA GLN A 249 -23.85 2.65 -3.99
C GLN A 249 -24.12 1.93 -2.66
N ILE A 250 -23.16 1.14 -2.15
CA ILE A 250 -23.35 0.46 -0.86
C ILE A 250 -23.22 1.49 0.25
N ARG A 251 -24.29 1.64 1.03
CA ARG A 251 -24.33 2.45 2.25
C ARG A 251 -25.11 1.71 3.31
N VAL A 252 -24.53 1.55 4.48
CA VAL A 252 -25.16 0.94 5.65
C VAL A 252 -25.31 2.00 6.71
N GLY A 253 -26.48 2.06 7.35
CA GLY A 253 -26.79 3.06 8.35
C GLY A 253 -27.38 2.46 9.62
N TYR A 254 -27.41 3.30 10.66
CA TYR A 254 -27.99 3.04 11.97
C TYR A 254 -28.97 4.16 12.32
N ASN A 255 -30.03 3.84 13.06
CA ASN A 255 -31.05 4.83 13.41
C ASN A 255 -30.58 5.83 14.47
N LYS A 256 -29.52 5.49 15.21
CA LYS A 256 -29.04 6.24 16.35
C LYS A 256 -27.52 6.22 16.43
N SER A 257 -26.98 7.23 17.11
CA SER A 257 -25.58 7.36 17.46
C SER A 257 -25.45 7.96 18.86
N LEU A 258 -24.49 7.49 19.65
CA LEU A 258 -24.24 7.97 21.01
C LEU A 258 -22.74 7.94 21.37
N PRO A 259 -22.17 9.04 21.92
CA PRO A 259 -22.61 10.42 21.68
C PRO A 259 -22.83 10.69 20.19
N GLY A 260 -23.59 11.73 19.85
CA GLY A 260 -23.99 11.97 18.45
C GLY A 260 -22.78 12.08 17.51
N GLY A 261 -22.70 11.17 16.54
CA GLY A 261 -21.76 11.16 15.42
C GLY A 261 -22.43 10.67 14.12
N GLY A 262 -21.62 10.39 13.11
CA GLY A 262 -22.06 9.90 11.81
C GLY A 262 -22.75 8.53 11.90
N THR A 263 -23.96 8.41 11.34
CA THR A 263 -24.76 7.17 11.41
C THR A 263 -24.72 6.32 10.15
N VAL A 264 -24.07 6.78 9.08
CA VAL A 264 -24.06 6.09 7.78
C VAL A 264 -22.63 5.92 7.29
N THR A 265 -22.24 4.69 7.00
CA THR A 265 -20.94 4.33 6.43
C THR A 265 -21.10 3.86 5.00
N GLY A 266 -20.18 4.28 4.12
CA GLY A 266 -20.09 3.83 2.73
C GLY A 266 -18.93 2.86 2.53
N LEU A 267 -18.73 2.40 1.29
CA LEU A 267 -17.56 1.61 0.92
C LEU A 267 -16.29 2.42 1.07
N THR A 268 -15.29 1.79 1.65
CA THR A 268 -13.89 2.10 1.43
C THR A 268 -13.32 1.20 0.32
N ASN A 269 -12.05 1.37 -0.03
CA ASN A 269 -11.39 0.45 -0.96
C ASN A 269 -11.26 -0.99 -0.41
N ALA A 270 -11.25 -1.17 0.91
CA ALA A 270 -11.27 -2.50 1.52
C ALA A 270 -12.55 -3.27 1.17
N GLY A 271 -13.59 -2.53 0.75
CA GLY A 271 -14.85 -3.04 0.26
C GLY A 271 -15.81 -3.50 1.34
N PHE A 272 -15.44 -3.31 2.60
CA PHE A 272 -16.27 -3.61 3.75
C PHE A 272 -17.09 -2.38 4.16
N VAL A 273 -18.26 -2.64 4.76
CA VAL A 273 -19.04 -1.62 5.47
C VAL A 273 -19.49 -2.26 6.77
N PRO A 274 -19.31 -1.66 7.95
CA PRO A 274 -19.65 -2.30 9.22
C PRO A 274 -21.14 -2.60 9.36
N TYR A 275 -21.47 -3.82 9.79
CA TYR A 275 -22.84 -4.27 10.04
C TYR A 275 -22.90 -5.22 11.24
N SER A 276 -23.55 -4.80 12.32
CA SER A 276 -23.82 -5.59 13.53
C SER A 276 -24.90 -4.86 14.36
N PRO A 277 -25.46 -5.41 15.44
CA PRO A 277 -26.44 -4.69 16.25
C PRO A 277 -25.97 -3.32 16.73
N GLU A 278 -24.69 -3.20 17.10
CA GLU A 278 -23.99 -1.99 17.51
C GLU A 278 -22.59 -1.95 16.91
N VAL A 279 -22.16 -0.79 16.40
CA VAL A 279 -20.80 -0.55 15.91
C VAL A 279 -20.16 0.56 16.74
N MET A 280 -19.00 0.30 17.33
CA MET A 280 -18.26 1.29 18.10
C MET A 280 -17.10 1.82 17.28
N TYR A 281 -17.02 3.15 17.14
CA TYR A 281 -15.93 3.84 16.47
C TYR A 281 -15.01 4.47 17.51
N VAL A 282 -13.70 4.25 17.36
CA VAL A 282 -12.69 4.79 18.29
C VAL A 282 -11.59 5.47 17.48
N GLN A 283 -11.33 6.74 17.78
CA GLN A 283 -10.42 7.57 17.00
C GLN A 283 -9.00 7.01 17.02
N ARG A 284 -8.34 7.06 15.85
CA ARG A 284 -6.99 6.54 15.61
C ARG A 284 -5.97 7.61 15.29
N GLY A 285 -6.27 8.52 14.38
CA GLY A 285 -5.24 9.42 13.88
C GLY A 285 -5.75 10.23 12.70
N PHE A 286 -4.93 10.35 11.68
CA PHE A 286 -5.27 11.05 10.45
C PHE A 286 -4.95 10.21 9.21
N GLY A 287 -5.50 10.61 8.07
CA GLY A 287 -5.20 9.97 6.79
C GLY A 287 -5.60 10.86 5.63
N TYR A 288 -5.17 10.51 4.42
CA TYR A 288 -5.56 11.24 3.22
C TYR A 288 -6.61 10.50 2.39
N GLY A 289 -7.53 11.27 1.82
CA GLY A 289 -8.43 10.83 0.75
C GLY A 289 -8.36 11.81 -0.42
N ALA A 290 -8.50 11.29 -1.63
CA ALA A 290 -8.43 12.04 -2.88
C ALA A 290 -9.23 11.31 -3.96
N ASN A 291 -9.61 12.04 -5.02
CA ASN A 291 -10.15 11.43 -6.22
C ASN A 291 -9.00 10.91 -7.08
N GLN A 292 -9.06 9.65 -7.45
CA GLN A 292 -8.08 8.96 -8.28
C GLN A 292 -8.52 8.89 -9.74
N SER A 293 -7.56 8.78 -10.64
CA SER A 293 -7.80 8.56 -12.06
C SER A 293 -7.87 7.08 -12.38
N ALA A 294 -9.00 6.63 -12.92
CA ALA A 294 -9.17 5.27 -13.42
C ALA A 294 -8.23 4.94 -14.60
N THR A 295 -7.79 5.95 -15.35
CA THR A 295 -7.12 5.77 -16.65
C THR A 295 -5.71 6.35 -16.71
N GLY A 296 -5.17 6.89 -15.62
CA GLY A 296 -3.83 7.47 -15.61
C GLY A 296 -3.14 7.47 -14.26
N GLY A 297 -1.81 7.53 -14.29
CA GLY A 297 -0.93 7.72 -13.14
C GLY A 297 -0.38 9.14 -13.07
N ASN A 298 0.44 9.40 -12.06
CA ASN A 298 1.19 10.64 -11.88
C ASN A 298 2.69 10.33 -11.81
N MET A 299 3.47 11.01 -12.64
CA MET A 299 4.93 10.90 -12.60
C MET A 299 5.47 11.76 -11.46
N ALA A 300 5.51 11.21 -10.25
CA ALA A 300 6.09 11.86 -9.07
C ALA A 300 7.53 12.33 -9.31
N VAL A 301 8.30 11.56 -10.09
CA VAL A 301 9.64 11.95 -10.57
C VAL A 301 9.80 11.46 -12.01
N GLY A 302 10.04 12.38 -12.95
CA GLY A 302 10.37 12.03 -14.33
C GLY A 302 11.73 11.31 -14.42
N LEU A 303 12.00 10.64 -15.55
CA LEU A 303 13.21 9.87 -15.80
C LEU A 303 14.47 10.71 -15.53
N GLN A 304 15.28 10.25 -14.57
CA GLN A 304 16.56 10.82 -14.20
C GLN A 304 17.69 9.93 -14.71
N THR A 305 18.75 10.56 -15.22
CA THR A 305 19.95 9.88 -15.71
C THR A 305 21.20 10.49 -15.11
N ALA A 306 22.17 9.66 -14.73
CA ALA A 306 23.51 10.12 -14.36
C ALA A 306 24.42 10.38 -15.58
N GLY A 307 23.89 10.14 -16.79
CA GLY A 307 24.60 10.25 -18.07
C GLY A 307 25.36 8.99 -18.45
N SER A 308 25.93 8.96 -19.67
CA SER A 308 26.73 7.83 -20.18
C SER A 308 28.09 7.66 -19.47
N SER A 309 28.57 8.71 -18.80
CA SER A 309 29.77 8.69 -17.96
C SER A 309 29.44 9.26 -16.58
N PRO A 310 28.81 8.45 -15.70
CA PRO A 310 28.38 8.89 -14.37
C PRO A 310 29.54 9.42 -13.51
N THR A 311 29.28 10.52 -12.81
CA THR A 311 30.19 11.12 -11.82
C THR A 311 29.49 11.14 -10.47
N SER A 312 30.23 11.30 -9.36
CA SER A 312 29.61 11.45 -8.04
C SER A 312 28.59 12.59 -8.00
N THR A 313 28.83 13.68 -8.73
CA THR A 313 27.90 14.82 -8.83
C THR A 313 26.63 14.46 -9.61
N SER A 314 26.74 13.79 -10.76
CA SER A 314 25.55 13.42 -11.55
C SER A 314 24.73 12.33 -10.87
N ILE A 315 25.38 11.38 -10.19
CA ILE A 315 24.71 10.38 -9.35
C ILE A 315 23.96 11.05 -8.20
N GLN A 316 24.59 12.00 -7.50
CA GLN A 316 23.94 12.73 -6.42
C GLN A 316 22.76 13.59 -6.94
N ALA A 317 22.85 14.14 -8.15
CA ALA A 317 21.74 14.87 -8.75
C ALA A 317 20.52 13.97 -8.98
N VAL A 318 20.74 12.73 -9.46
CA VAL A 318 19.68 11.72 -9.57
C VAL A 318 19.06 11.46 -8.19
N ILE A 319 19.87 11.10 -7.18
CA ILE A 319 19.38 10.80 -5.81
C ILE A 319 18.55 11.97 -5.25
N SER A 320 19.06 13.20 -5.39
CA SER A 320 18.40 14.40 -4.87
C SER A 320 17.06 14.70 -5.55
N ALA A 321 16.86 14.28 -6.80
CA ALA A 321 15.58 14.46 -7.50
C ALA A 321 14.46 13.61 -6.90
N PHE A 322 14.77 12.45 -6.32
CA PHE A 322 13.78 11.57 -5.69
C PHE A 322 13.54 11.90 -4.22
N ALA A 323 14.52 12.51 -3.54
CA ALA A 323 14.45 12.73 -2.10
C ALA A 323 13.15 13.41 -1.63
N PRO A 324 12.60 14.45 -2.29
CA PRO A 324 11.35 15.07 -1.86
C PRO A 324 10.14 14.13 -1.89
N ALA A 325 10.02 13.30 -2.94
CA ALA A 325 8.91 12.36 -3.10
C ALA A 325 8.97 11.21 -2.07
N LEU A 326 10.18 10.86 -1.62
CA LEU A 326 10.45 9.72 -0.73
C LEU A 326 10.51 10.10 0.77
N MET A 327 10.26 11.37 1.12
CA MET A 327 10.11 11.79 2.51
C MET A 327 8.91 11.12 3.20
N PRO A 328 8.91 10.95 4.54
CA PRO A 328 7.76 10.44 5.28
C PRO A 328 6.52 11.30 5.08
N GLU A 329 5.35 10.65 4.98
CA GLU A 329 4.07 11.33 4.80
C GLU A 329 3.77 12.29 5.94
N THR A 330 3.52 13.56 5.64
CA THR A 330 3.13 14.57 6.63
C THR A 330 1.62 14.78 6.68
N ASN A 331 1.11 15.37 7.76
CA ASN A 331 -0.28 15.83 7.89
C ASN A 331 -0.59 17.15 7.15
N SER A 332 0.25 17.60 6.22
CA SER A 332 -0.01 18.81 5.41
C SER A 332 -0.28 18.46 3.94
N THR A 333 -1.36 19.00 3.37
CA THR A 333 -1.65 18.88 1.92
C THR A 333 -0.70 19.69 1.04
N SER A 334 0.10 20.60 1.62
CA SER A 334 0.99 21.50 0.89
C SER A 334 2.40 20.96 0.65
N THR A 335 2.73 19.79 1.20
CA THR A 335 4.05 19.17 1.05
C THR A 335 4.05 18.20 -0.14
N THR A 336 5.25 17.86 -0.64
CA THR A 336 5.44 17.23 -1.95
C THR A 336 5.72 15.74 -1.90
N GLU A 337 5.87 15.15 -0.72
CA GLU A 337 6.07 13.71 -0.61
C GLU A 337 4.86 12.95 -1.14
N ILE A 338 5.09 11.74 -1.64
CA ILE A 338 4.00 10.85 -2.05
C ILE A 338 3.13 10.56 -0.84
N LYS A 339 1.82 10.67 -1.01
CA LYS A 339 0.83 10.39 0.05
C LYS A 339 0.01 9.17 -0.31
N SER A 340 -0.29 8.34 0.68
CA SER A 340 -1.30 7.30 0.57
C SER A 340 -2.66 7.99 0.53
N ALA A 341 -3.13 8.26 -0.69
CA ALA A 341 -4.20 9.22 -0.88
C ALA A 341 -5.30 8.81 -1.85
N ALA A 342 -5.16 7.80 -2.74
CA ALA A 342 -6.05 7.59 -3.90
C ALA A 342 -7.54 7.31 -3.57
N GLY A 343 -8.33 6.44 -4.17
CA GLY A 343 -9.73 6.19 -3.72
C GLY A 343 -10.20 4.79 -3.94
N GLN A 344 -9.54 4.19 -4.90
CA GLN A 344 -9.41 2.80 -5.12
C GLN A 344 -7.96 2.56 -5.54
N SER A 345 -7.67 1.36 -5.99
CA SER A 345 -6.41 0.97 -6.61
C SER A 345 -6.61 0.79 -8.12
N PRO A 346 -6.56 1.87 -8.94
CA PRO A 346 -6.72 1.81 -10.40
C PRO A 346 -5.41 1.37 -11.08
N ILE A 347 -4.94 0.15 -10.78
CA ILE A 347 -3.65 -0.38 -11.26
C ILE A 347 -3.57 -0.35 -12.80
N ALA A 348 -4.67 -0.64 -13.49
CA ALA A 348 -4.70 -0.60 -14.96
C ALA A 348 -4.36 0.80 -15.51
N GLY A 349 -4.92 1.86 -14.92
CA GLY A 349 -4.64 3.25 -15.29
C GLY A 349 -3.20 3.66 -15.02
N LEU A 350 -2.65 3.26 -13.88
CA LEU A 350 -1.23 3.42 -13.52
C LEU A 350 -0.32 2.78 -14.59
N LEU A 351 -0.58 1.53 -14.94
CA LEU A 351 0.25 0.80 -15.93
C LEU A 351 0.10 1.36 -17.36
N ALA A 352 -1.08 1.88 -17.72
CA ALA A 352 -1.30 2.54 -19.00
C ALA A 352 -0.47 3.84 -19.11
N GLN A 353 -0.36 4.60 -18.02
CA GLN A 353 0.50 5.77 -17.94
C GLN A 353 1.98 5.39 -18.00
N ALA A 354 2.42 4.37 -17.25
CA ALA A 354 3.79 3.84 -17.34
C ALA A 354 4.17 3.47 -18.79
N LYS A 355 3.28 2.75 -19.50
CA LYS A 355 3.48 2.37 -20.91
C LYS A 355 3.64 3.60 -21.80
N THR A 356 2.74 4.57 -21.67
CA THR A 356 2.75 5.80 -22.47
C THR A 356 4.03 6.59 -22.21
N TYR A 357 4.39 6.75 -20.94
CA TYR A 357 5.59 7.46 -20.51
C TYR A 357 6.86 6.82 -21.07
N LEU A 358 7.05 5.51 -20.86
CA LEU A 358 8.24 4.79 -21.30
C LEU A 358 8.34 4.73 -22.83
N THR A 359 7.25 4.48 -23.55
CA THR A 359 7.26 4.44 -25.02
C THR A 359 7.77 5.76 -25.62
N ASN A 360 7.39 6.89 -25.01
CA ASN A 360 7.82 8.22 -25.44
C ASN A 360 9.28 8.56 -25.04
N HIS A 361 9.86 7.83 -24.08
CA HIS A 361 11.24 8.02 -23.60
C HIS A 361 12.23 6.99 -24.15
N LYS A 362 11.82 6.15 -25.10
CA LYS A 362 12.73 5.21 -25.76
C LYS A 362 13.61 5.97 -26.75
N SER A 363 14.88 6.16 -26.38
CA SER A 363 15.82 7.00 -27.15
C SER A 363 16.67 6.22 -28.16
N GLY A 364 16.64 4.88 -28.15
CA GLY A 364 17.41 4.04 -29.06
C GLY A 364 16.94 2.59 -29.15
N SER A 365 17.44 1.86 -30.16
CA SER A 365 17.06 0.46 -30.43
C SER A 365 17.60 -0.54 -29.39
N CYS A 366 18.72 -0.22 -28.73
CA CYS A 366 19.35 -1.07 -27.72
C CYS A 366 18.89 -0.77 -26.27
N GLN A 367 18.11 0.30 -26.06
CA GLN A 367 17.63 0.67 -24.73
C GLN A 367 16.47 -0.25 -24.32
N GLN A 368 16.67 -1.00 -23.24
CA GLN A 368 15.64 -1.81 -22.62
C GLN A 368 14.91 -1.01 -21.54
N GLN A 369 13.62 -1.27 -21.39
CA GLN A 369 12.74 -0.55 -20.47
C GLN A 369 12.01 -1.57 -19.59
N TYR A 370 11.83 -1.20 -18.34
CA TYR A 370 11.28 -2.08 -17.32
C TYR A 370 10.32 -1.29 -16.43
N VAL A 371 9.31 -1.98 -15.94
CA VAL A 371 8.44 -1.49 -14.87
C VAL A 371 8.67 -2.36 -13.64
N VAL A 372 8.73 -1.74 -12.46
CA VAL A 372 8.69 -2.44 -11.17
C VAL A 372 7.44 -1.97 -10.46
N LEU A 373 6.41 -2.80 -10.44
CA LEU A 373 5.15 -2.52 -9.78
C LEU A 373 5.24 -2.97 -8.31
N ILE A 374 5.19 -2.02 -7.39
CA ILE A 374 5.07 -2.28 -5.95
C ILE A 374 3.62 -2.09 -5.57
N THR A 375 2.95 -3.15 -5.12
CA THR A 375 1.50 -3.14 -4.90
C THR A 375 1.11 -4.14 -3.81
N ASP A 376 -0.04 -3.93 -3.20
CA ASP A 376 -0.74 -4.93 -2.40
C ASP A 376 -1.60 -5.88 -3.25
N GLY A 377 -1.46 -5.84 -4.58
CA GLY A 377 -1.94 -6.86 -5.51
C GLY A 377 -3.43 -6.88 -5.77
N LEU A 378 -4.17 -5.86 -5.33
CA LEU A 378 -5.63 -5.86 -5.39
C LEU A 378 -6.11 -4.62 -6.15
N PRO A 379 -6.35 -4.72 -7.47
CA PRO A 379 -7.01 -3.65 -8.20
C PRO A 379 -8.47 -3.56 -7.74
N THR A 380 -8.92 -2.36 -7.39
CA THR A 380 -10.29 -2.14 -6.87
C THR A 380 -11.07 -1.12 -7.70
N GLU A 381 -10.51 -0.69 -8.83
CA GLU A 381 -11.19 0.16 -9.80
C GLU A 381 -10.80 -0.23 -11.24
N ASP A 382 -11.80 -0.33 -12.09
CA ASP A 382 -11.62 -0.62 -13.51
C ASP A 382 -11.42 0.66 -14.35
N LEU A 383 -11.07 0.51 -15.62
CA LEU A 383 -10.83 1.64 -16.54
C LEU A 383 -12.08 2.49 -16.81
N SER A 384 -13.27 2.02 -16.42
CA SER A 384 -14.53 2.77 -16.52
C SER A 384 -14.88 3.50 -15.23
N GLY A 385 -14.02 3.45 -14.20
CA GLY A 385 -14.24 4.06 -12.89
C GLY A 385 -15.27 3.32 -12.03
N LYS A 386 -15.51 2.02 -12.29
CA LYS A 386 -16.35 1.19 -11.42
C LYS A 386 -15.49 0.53 -10.35
N LEU A 387 -16.06 0.42 -9.15
CA LEU A 387 -15.38 -0.15 -7.99
C LEU A 387 -15.47 -1.66 -8.00
N TRP A 388 -14.45 -2.36 -7.49
CA TRP A 388 -14.44 -3.82 -7.42
C TRP A 388 -14.00 -4.27 -6.03
N PRO A 389 -14.70 -5.25 -5.40
CA PRO A 389 -14.27 -5.80 -4.13
C PRO A 389 -12.88 -6.44 -4.26
N PRO A 390 -11.95 -6.21 -3.32
CA PRO A 390 -10.62 -6.80 -3.41
C PRO A 390 -10.66 -8.33 -3.46
N LEU A 391 -10.03 -8.96 -4.44
CA LEU A 391 -9.98 -10.42 -4.56
C LEU A 391 -9.48 -11.10 -3.27
N GLY A 392 -10.24 -12.10 -2.79
CA GLY A 392 -9.92 -12.82 -1.56
C GLY A 392 -10.40 -12.15 -0.27
N SER A 393 -11.01 -10.96 -0.33
CA SER A 393 -11.64 -10.31 0.82
C SER A 393 -13.01 -10.92 1.16
N ALA A 394 -13.51 -10.62 2.37
CA ALA A 394 -14.89 -10.94 2.76
C ALA A 394 -15.93 -10.30 1.81
N ALA A 395 -15.64 -9.09 1.32
CA ALA A 395 -16.51 -8.39 0.37
C ALA A 395 -16.55 -9.08 -1.00
N ALA A 396 -15.41 -9.53 -1.53
CA ALA A 396 -15.38 -10.28 -2.78
C ALA A 396 -16.18 -11.58 -2.70
N ALA A 397 -16.00 -12.35 -1.61
CA ALA A 397 -16.78 -13.55 -1.38
C ALA A 397 -18.28 -13.24 -1.24
N GLY A 398 -18.63 -12.21 -0.48
CA GLY A 398 -20.01 -11.79 -0.24
C GLY A 398 -20.75 -11.36 -1.51
N TYR A 399 -20.11 -10.55 -2.36
CA TYR A 399 -20.71 -10.07 -3.62
C TYR A 399 -20.52 -11.02 -4.81
N GLY A 400 -19.97 -12.22 -4.59
CA GLY A 400 -19.82 -13.24 -5.63
C GLY A 400 -18.76 -12.93 -6.69
N VAL A 401 -17.69 -12.22 -6.31
CA VAL A 401 -16.51 -12.02 -7.15
C VAL A 401 -15.65 -13.29 -7.15
N THR A 402 -15.24 -13.73 -8.32
CA THR A 402 -14.52 -15.00 -8.52
C THR A 402 -13.40 -14.84 -9.52
N ALA A 403 -12.29 -15.55 -9.29
CA ALA A 403 -11.18 -15.67 -10.23
C ALA A 403 -10.65 -17.11 -10.22
N SER A 404 -10.30 -17.63 -11.38
CA SER A 404 -9.61 -18.91 -11.56
C SER A 404 -8.22 -18.69 -12.16
N PHE A 405 -7.34 -19.66 -11.95
CA PHE A 405 -5.95 -19.60 -12.39
C PHE A 405 -5.58 -20.87 -13.12
N ASN A 406 -4.85 -20.73 -14.23
CA ASN A 406 -4.33 -21.85 -15.00
C ASN A 406 -3.18 -22.54 -14.25
N SER A 407 -2.76 -23.71 -14.74
CA SER A 407 -1.68 -24.48 -14.11
C SER A 407 -0.32 -23.77 -14.08
N ASP A 408 -0.10 -22.84 -15.00
CA ASP A 408 1.10 -22.00 -15.05
C ASP A 408 1.04 -20.78 -14.12
N GLY A 409 -0.11 -20.54 -13.48
CA GLY A 409 -0.36 -19.39 -12.61
C GLY A 409 -0.97 -18.18 -13.32
N SER A 410 -1.13 -18.20 -14.64
CA SER A 410 -1.80 -17.13 -15.37
C SER A 410 -3.29 -17.06 -15.02
N LEU A 411 -3.90 -15.88 -15.19
CA LEU A 411 -5.33 -15.69 -14.95
C LEU A 411 -6.14 -16.52 -15.95
N GLY A 412 -7.07 -17.32 -15.44
CA GLY A 412 -8.08 -18.03 -16.21
C GLY A 412 -9.29 -17.15 -16.44
N THR A 413 -10.44 -17.54 -15.89
CA THR A 413 -11.67 -16.75 -15.91
C THR A 413 -11.83 -15.90 -14.64
N THR A 414 -12.37 -14.71 -14.79
CA THR A 414 -12.79 -13.85 -13.67
C THR A 414 -14.05 -13.08 -14.07
N ASN A 415 -14.88 -12.70 -13.10
CA ASN A 415 -15.94 -11.70 -13.29
C ASN A 415 -15.53 -10.30 -12.80
N ASP A 416 -14.28 -10.13 -12.35
CA ASP A 416 -13.70 -8.87 -11.93
C ASP A 416 -13.08 -8.10 -13.11
N GLN A 417 -13.70 -6.96 -13.47
CA GLN A 417 -13.21 -6.14 -14.57
C GLN A 417 -11.91 -5.39 -14.21
N ALA A 418 -11.71 -4.97 -12.96
CA ALA A 418 -10.47 -4.31 -12.55
C ALA A 418 -9.28 -5.27 -12.63
N ALA A 419 -9.49 -6.54 -12.28
CA ALA A 419 -8.52 -7.60 -12.48
C ALA A 419 -8.22 -7.84 -13.97
N THR A 420 -9.26 -7.91 -14.81
CA THR A 420 -9.14 -8.09 -16.27
C THR A 420 -8.38 -6.95 -16.93
N ASP A 421 -8.69 -5.71 -16.57
CA ASP A 421 -8.03 -4.51 -17.10
C ASP A 421 -6.55 -4.47 -16.69
N THR A 422 -6.25 -4.85 -15.46
CA THR A 422 -4.86 -4.91 -14.95
C THR A 422 -4.02 -5.92 -15.74
N ILE A 423 -4.52 -7.14 -15.95
CA ILE A 423 -3.84 -8.16 -16.77
C ILE A 423 -3.66 -7.69 -18.21
N SER A 424 -4.66 -6.99 -18.76
CA SER A 424 -4.60 -6.43 -20.11
C SER A 424 -3.52 -5.34 -20.23
N ALA A 425 -3.42 -4.45 -19.24
CA ALA A 425 -2.40 -3.39 -19.21
C ALA A 425 -0.97 -3.96 -19.09
N LEU A 426 -0.78 -4.99 -18.25
CA LEU A 426 0.49 -5.72 -18.12
C LEU A 426 0.89 -6.42 -19.43
N THR A 427 -0.07 -7.10 -20.06
CA THR A 427 0.13 -7.74 -21.37
C THR A 427 0.50 -6.71 -22.43
N ALA A 428 -0.11 -5.52 -22.38
CA ALA A 428 0.15 -4.43 -23.31
C ALA A 428 1.55 -3.80 -23.12
N LEU A 429 2.09 -3.76 -21.89
CA LEU A 429 3.47 -3.41 -21.59
C LEU A 429 4.44 -4.46 -22.14
N ASN A 430 4.19 -5.74 -21.84
CA ASN A 430 5.01 -6.85 -22.32
C ASN A 430 5.07 -6.92 -23.85
N THR A 431 3.93 -6.72 -24.52
CA THR A 431 3.85 -6.64 -26.00
C THR A 431 4.66 -5.48 -26.56
N ALA A 432 4.80 -4.38 -25.82
CA ALA A 432 5.67 -3.25 -26.18
C ALA A 432 7.16 -3.51 -25.90
N GLY A 433 7.51 -4.70 -25.40
CA GLY A 433 8.87 -5.07 -25.00
C GLY A 433 9.28 -4.52 -23.63
N ILE A 434 8.30 -4.08 -22.81
CA ILE A 434 8.53 -3.54 -21.47
C ILE A 434 8.14 -4.62 -20.45
N LYS A 435 9.15 -5.27 -19.85
CA LYS A 435 8.89 -6.29 -18.82
C LYS A 435 8.49 -5.63 -17.50
N THR A 436 7.54 -6.25 -16.80
CA THR A 436 7.05 -5.77 -15.51
C THR A 436 7.37 -6.78 -14.41
N TYR A 437 8.20 -6.38 -13.45
CA TYR A 437 8.39 -7.10 -12.19
C TYR A 437 7.33 -6.66 -11.20
N VAL A 438 6.77 -7.60 -10.44
CA VAL A 438 5.73 -7.33 -9.44
C VAL A 438 6.26 -7.65 -8.05
N ILE A 439 6.17 -6.69 -7.13
CA ILE A 439 6.46 -6.86 -5.70
C ILE A 439 5.13 -6.74 -4.95
N GLY A 440 4.72 -7.84 -4.32
CA GLY A 440 3.57 -7.89 -3.42
C GLY A 440 3.98 -7.46 -2.02
N LEU A 441 3.47 -6.32 -1.55
CA LEU A 441 3.83 -5.74 -0.26
C LEU A 441 2.73 -5.91 0.81
N GLY A 442 3.08 -6.52 1.95
CA GLY A 442 2.22 -6.63 3.14
C GLY A 442 1.56 -8.00 3.36
N ALA A 443 0.84 -8.15 4.48
CA ALA A 443 0.18 -9.41 4.86
C ALA A 443 -1.00 -9.79 3.96
N GLY A 444 -1.69 -8.82 3.36
CA GLY A 444 -2.85 -9.06 2.48
C GLY A 444 -2.50 -9.82 1.18
N VAL A 445 -1.21 -10.05 0.93
CA VAL A 445 -0.66 -10.78 -0.22
C VAL A 445 0.28 -11.91 0.19
N ASP A 446 0.36 -12.18 1.50
CA ASP A 446 1.04 -13.36 2.00
C ASP A 446 0.23 -14.60 1.57
N PRO A 447 0.83 -15.57 0.85
CA PRO A 447 0.13 -16.78 0.42
C PRO A 447 -0.52 -17.58 1.56
N SER A 448 -0.02 -17.45 2.79
CA SER A 448 -0.57 -18.11 3.98
C SER A 448 -1.79 -17.41 4.56
N VAL A 449 -2.00 -16.12 4.23
CA VAL A 449 -3.09 -15.29 4.74
C VAL A 449 -4.16 -15.06 3.66
N ASN A 450 -3.75 -14.69 2.44
CA ASN A 450 -4.64 -14.48 1.30
C ASN A 450 -4.11 -15.17 0.04
N PRO A 451 -4.36 -16.49 -0.11
CA PRO A 451 -3.85 -17.26 -1.24
C PRO A 451 -4.44 -16.82 -2.60
N THR A 452 -5.62 -16.19 -2.62
CA THR A 452 -6.24 -15.70 -3.85
C THR A 452 -5.51 -14.47 -4.37
N ALA A 453 -5.22 -13.49 -3.50
CA ALA A 453 -4.43 -12.31 -3.88
C ALA A 453 -3.01 -12.70 -4.35
N ALA A 454 -2.36 -13.63 -3.65
CA ALA A 454 -1.04 -14.13 -4.04
C ALA A 454 -1.02 -14.80 -5.43
N LYS A 455 -2.06 -15.59 -5.76
CA LYS A 455 -2.23 -16.15 -7.12
C LYS A 455 -2.44 -15.06 -8.16
N PHE A 456 -3.22 -14.03 -7.83
CA PHE A 456 -3.43 -12.91 -8.75
C PHE A 456 -2.15 -12.11 -9.01
N LEU A 457 -1.32 -11.85 -7.99
CA LEU A 457 0.01 -11.25 -8.17
C LEU A 457 0.92 -12.10 -9.07
N THR A 458 0.85 -13.43 -8.96
CA THR A 458 1.57 -14.33 -9.86
C THR A 458 1.07 -14.18 -11.29
N ALA A 459 -0.24 -14.14 -11.50
CA ALA A 459 -0.83 -13.88 -12.81
C ALA A 459 -0.40 -12.52 -13.39
N MET A 460 -0.28 -11.48 -12.55
CA MET A 460 0.24 -10.17 -12.94
C MET A 460 1.71 -10.26 -13.41
N ALA A 461 2.57 -10.95 -12.66
CA ALA A 461 3.96 -11.16 -13.04
C ALA A 461 4.08 -11.86 -14.41
N ILE A 462 3.26 -12.90 -14.63
CA ILE A 462 3.19 -13.65 -15.90
C ILE A 462 2.72 -12.76 -17.06
N ALA A 463 1.63 -12.01 -16.88
CA ALA A 463 1.14 -11.07 -17.88
C ALA A 463 2.19 -9.99 -18.22
N GLY A 464 2.97 -9.56 -17.22
CA GLY A 464 4.08 -8.62 -17.35
C GLY A 464 5.34 -9.18 -18.01
N GLY A 465 5.36 -10.46 -18.40
CA GLY A 465 6.51 -11.09 -19.06
C GLY A 465 7.62 -11.57 -18.12
N THR A 466 7.29 -11.74 -16.83
CA THR A 466 8.13 -12.42 -15.82
C THR A 466 7.43 -13.70 -15.36
N ASN A 467 8.00 -14.48 -14.44
CA ASN A 467 7.43 -15.79 -14.07
C ASN A 467 6.68 -15.81 -12.74
N THR A 468 7.14 -15.01 -11.77
CA THR A 468 6.57 -14.96 -10.42
C THR A 468 6.75 -13.56 -9.83
N TYR A 469 5.88 -13.21 -8.90
CA TYR A 469 6.03 -12.01 -8.09
C TYR A 469 7.05 -12.23 -6.97
N TYR A 470 7.54 -11.12 -6.40
CA TYR A 470 8.34 -11.09 -5.18
C TYR A 470 7.43 -10.79 -4.00
N SER A 471 7.33 -11.70 -3.03
CA SER A 471 6.60 -11.42 -1.79
C SER A 471 7.49 -10.62 -0.83
N ALA A 472 6.94 -9.53 -0.28
CA ALA A 472 7.62 -8.66 0.67
C ALA A 472 6.73 -8.35 1.87
N SER A 473 7.00 -9.00 3.00
CA SER A 473 6.33 -8.78 4.28
C SER A 473 7.27 -8.20 5.35
N SER A 474 8.37 -7.57 4.95
CA SER A 474 9.30 -6.88 5.86
C SER A 474 10.20 -5.91 5.09
N GLN A 475 10.85 -4.97 5.80
CA GLN A 475 11.84 -4.06 5.21
C GLN A 475 12.96 -4.82 4.49
N ASN A 476 13.47 -5.91 5.10
CA ASN A 476 14.52 -6.73 4.50
C ASN A 476 14.05 -7.42 3.22
N ALA A 477 12.81 -7.91 3.20
CA ALA A 477 12.26 -8.59 2.02
C ALA A 477 12.08 -7.63 0.84
N ILE A 478 11.50 -6.44 1.05
CA ILE A 478 11.34 -5.45 -0.03
C ILE A 478 12.70 -4.91 -0.52
N ASN A 479 13.66 -4.67 0.38
CA ASN A 479 15.02 -4.28 0.00
C ASN A 479 15.66 -5.38 -0.87
N THR A 480 15.57 -6.64 -0.45
CA THR A 480 16.14 -7.77 -1.20
C THR A 480 15.50 -7.92 -2.57
N ALA A 481 14.17 -7.79 -2.66
CA ALA A 481 13.44 -7.87 -3.91
C ALA A 481 13.88 -6.77 -4.89
N LEU A 482 13.89 -5.50 -4.47
CA LEU A 482 14.28 -4.39 -5.33
C LEU A 482 15.74 -4.49 -5.79
N GLN A 483 16.65 -4.87 -4.90
CA GLN A 483 18.07 -5.05 -5.25
C GLN A 483 18.27 -6.21 -6.24
N SER A 484 17.55 -7.32 -6.06
CA SER A 484 17.58 -8.45 -7.00
C SER A 484 17.04 -8.06 -8.37
N ILE A 485 15.93 -7.33 -8.43
CA ILE A 485 15.34 -6.85 -9.67
C ILE A 485 16.29 -5.87 -10.37
N ALA A 486 16.86 -4.90 -9.66
CA ALA A 486 17.83 -3.96 -10.23
C ALA A 486 19.07 -4.68 -10.78
N ALA A 487 19.60 -5.68 -10.06
CA ALA A 487 20.71 -6.50 -10.54
C ALA A 487 20.35 -7.29 -11.81
N GLN A 488 19.12 -7.83 -11.91
CA GLN A 488 18.63 -8.53 -13.09
C GLN A 488 18.47 -7.58 -14.29
N ILE A 489 17.87 -6.40 -14.07
CA ILE A 489 17.73 -5.35 -15.09
C ILE A 489 19.09 -4.92 -15.60
N TYR A 490 20.03 -4.63 -14.69
CA TYR A 490 21.40 -4.26 -15.03
C TYR A 490 22.08 -5.36 -15.85
N SER A 491 22.02 -6.61 -15.39
CA SER A 491 22.66 -7.74 -16.08
C SER A 491 22.06 -8.02 -17.45
N ALA A 492 20.74 -7.86 -17.61
CA ALA A 492 20.06 -8.03 -18.90
C ALA A 492 20.35 -6.87 -19.88
N SER A 493 20.71 -5.70 -19.36
CA SER A 493 21.02 -4.50 -20.14
C SER A 493 22.52 -4.33 -20.40
N ALA A 494 23.38 -4.98 -19.61
CA ALA A 494 24.82 -4.92 -19.76
C ALA A 494 25.29 -5.76 -20.97
N ILE A 495 25.94 -5.10 -21.93
CA ILE A 495 26.68 -5.79 -22.99
C ILE A 495 28.04 -6.17 -22.38
N SER A 496 28.26 -7.45 -22.07
CA SER A 496 29.59 -7.90 -21.66
C SER A 496 30.54 -7.81 -22.85
N ALA A 497 31.59 -7.00 -22.76
CA ALA A 497 32.75 -7.19 -23.62
C ALA A 497 33.34 -8.58 -23.33
N PRO A 498 33.71 -9.39 -24.34
CA PRO A 498 34.27 -10.70 -24.10
C PRO A 498 35.51 -10.59 -23.21
N ILE A 499 35.55 -11.41 -22.15
CA ILE A 499 36.71 -11.56 -21.28
C ILE A 499 37.88 -12.00 -22.19
N PRO A 500 39.02 -11.27 -22.21
CA PRO A 500 40.17 -11.71 -22.98
C PRO A 500 40.57 -13.13 -22.52
N PRO A 501 40.80 -14.08 -23.44
CA PRO A 501 41.09 -15.47 -23.09
C PRO A 501 42.28 -15.55 -22.12
N VAL A 502 42.15 -16.40 -21.09
CA VAL A 502 43.10 -16.56 -19.97
C VAL A 502 44.46 -17.13 -20.41
N THR A 503 44.58 -17.56 -21.67
CA THR A 503 45.83 -17.91 -22.32
C THR A 503 45.97 -17.09 -23.59
N ILE A 504 46.78 -16.03 -23.49
CA ILE A 504 47.16 -15.20 -24.63
C ILE A 504 48.55 -15.66 -25.05
N THR A 505 48.64 -16.34 -26.18
CA THR A 505 49.94 -16.70 -26.77
C THR A 505 50.55 -15.43 -27.35
N SER A 506 51.87 -15.22 -27.17
CA SER A 506 52.59 -14.09 -27.79
C SER A 506 52.28 -14.04 -29.29
N GLY A 507 51.79 -12.89 -29.77
CA GLY A 507 51.34 -12.71 -31.15
C GLY A 507 49.81 -12.75 -31.36
N SER A 508 49.04 -12.98 -30.31
CA SER A 508 47.58 -12.79 -30.34
C SER A 508 47.22 -11.32 -30.54
N LEU A 509 46.03 -11.07 -31.11
CA LEU A 509 45.50 -9.73 -31.36
C LEU A 509 44.28 -9.47 -30.47
N ILE A 510 44.24 -8.30 -29.82
CA ILE A 510 43.02 -7.73 -29.24
C ILE A 510 42.42 -6.78 -30.28
N TYR A 511 41.13 -6.96 -30.55
CA TYR A 511 40.39 -6.08 -31.44
C TYR A 511 39.60 -5.06 -30.61
N GLN A 512 39.86 -3.80 -30.86
CA GLN A 512 39.05 -2.71 -30.33
C GLN A 512 38.07 -2.28 -31.42
N VAL A 513 36.78 -2.41 -31.11
CA VAL A 513 35.70 -1.90 -31.95
C VAL A 513 35.20 -0.62 -31.32
N SER A 514 35.24 0.49 -32.04
CA SER A 514 34.51 1.70 -31.69
C SER A 514 33.33 1.86 -32.65
N THR A 515 32.18 2.27 -32.11
CA THR A 515 30.99 2.55 -32.91
C THR A 515 30.54 3.97 -32.63
N ASN A 516 30.28 4.73 -33.68
CA ASN A 516 29.55 5.99 -33.61
C ASN A 516 28.12 5.73 -34.10
N PRO A 517 27.08 5.97 -33.29
CA PRO A 517 25.71 5.75 -33.71
C PRO A 517 25.20 6.81 -34.71
N THR A 518 25.87 7.98 -34.82
CA THR A 518 25.38 9.08 -35.66
C THR A 518 26.53 9.87 -36.31
N PRO A 519 26.82 9.67 -37.61
CA PRO A 519 26.25 8.66 -38.52
C PRO A 519 26.59 7.24 -38.05
N ILE A 520 25.84 6.21 -38.51
CA ILE A 520 26.19 4.80 -38.26
C ILE A 520 27.55 4.54 -38.90
N ALA A 521 28.59 4.54 -38.07
CA ALA A 521 29.96 4.28 -38.45
C ALA A 521 30.63 3.46 -37.36
N GLY A 522 31.65 2.70 -37.74
CA GLY A 522 32.44 1.95 -36.78
C GLY A 522 33.88 1.89 -37.24
N HIS A 523 34.79 1.74 -36.29
CA HIS A 523 36.19 1.52 -36.55
C HIS A 523 36.65 0.27 -35.82
N VAL A 524 37.44 -0.57 -36.50
CA VAL A 524 38.06 -1.76 -35.92
C VAL A 524 39.56 -1.62 -36.02
N GLN A 525 40.22 -1.66 -34.88
CA GLN A 525 41.68 -1.65 -34.75
C GLN A 525 42.13 -2.94 -34.07
N ALA A 526 43.20 -3.53 -34.56
CA ALA A 526 43.83 -4.68 -33.93
C ALA A 526 45.13 -4.26 -33.26
N TYR A 527 45.34 -4.70 -32.02
CA TYR A 527 46.55 -4.46 -31.23
C TYR A 527 47.18 -5.80 -30.90
N SER A 528 48.48 -5.95 -31.19
CA SER A 528 49.24 -7.09 -30.74
C SER A 528 49.34 -7.13 -29.22
N VAL A 529 49.32 -8.32 -28.65
CA VAL A 529 49.35 -8.53 -27.21
C VAL A 529 50.63 -9.23 -26.78
N SER A 530 51.25 -8.73 -25.72
CA SER A 530 52.41 -9.37 -25.09
C SER A 530 52.04 -10.71 -24.43
N ALA A 531 53.05 -11.52 -24.11
CA ALA A 531 52.86 -12.75 -23.33
C ALA A 531 52.31 -12.51 -21.91
N THR A 532 52.29 -11.26 -21.44
CA THR A 532 51.69 -10.83 -20.17
C THR A 532 50.28 -10.23 -20.34
N GLY A 533 49.71 -10.34 -21.54
CA GLY A 533 48.36 -9.86 -21.83
C GLY A 533 48.24 -8.34 -22.03
N GLN A 534 49.36 -7.62 -22.17
CA GLN A 534 49.34 -6.17 -22.37
C GLN A 534 49.26 -5.84 -23.87
N PRO A 535 48.27 -5.04 -24.32
CA PRO A 535 48.19 -4.60 -25.72
C PRO A 535 49.30 -3.60 -26.07
N SER A 536 49.74 -3.64 -27.32
CA SER A 536 50.64 -2.67 -27.94
C SER A 536 50.06 -1.25 -27.90
N SER A 537 50.92 -0.23 -27.78
CA SER A 537 50.52 1.18 -27.85
C SER A 537 50.17 1.66 -29.27
N SER A 538 50.49 0.87 -30.29
CA SER A 538 50.16 1.13 -31.69
C SER A 538 49.33 -0.02 -32.29
N ALA A 539 48.32 0.33 -33.09
CA ALA A 539 47.55 -0.66 -33.83
C ALA A 539 48.45 -1.38 -34.85
N SER A 540 48.41 -2.71 -34.86
CA SER A 540 49.07 -3.54 -35.87
C SER A 540 48.28 -3.62 -37.17
N TRP A 541 46.98 -3.32 -37.11
CA TRP A 541 46.09 -3.25 -38.26
C TRP A 541 44.94 -2.30 -37.99
N ASP A 542 44.52 -1.57 -39.02
CA ASP A 542 43.49 -0.54 -38.95
C ASP A 542 42.57 -0.70 -40.18
N ALA A 543 41.29 -1.01 -39.95
CA ALA A 543 40.32 -1.20 -41.02
C ALA A 543 40.07 0.07 -41.85
N GLY A 544 40.22 1.25 -41.26
CA GLY A 544 40.05 2.54 -41.93
C GLY A 544 41.15 2.83 -42.93
N GLY A 545 42.37 2.30 -42.70
CA GLY A 545 43.48 2.36 -43.65
C GLY A 545 43.31 1.53 -44.92
N LEU A 546 42.31 0.64 -44.98
CA LEU A 546 42.01 -0.20 -46.15
C LEU A 546 40.85 0.32 -47.01
N MET A 547 40.14 1.36 -46.55
CA MET A 547 38.99 1.95 -47.25
C MET A 547 39.33 3.23 -48.02
N THR A 548 40.62 3.48 -48.30
CA THR A 548 41.09 4.60 -49.14
C THR A 548 41.07 4.28 -50.62
#